data_AF-A0A8C5YBM5-F1
#
_entry.id   AF-A0A8C5YBM5-F1
#
_cell.length_a   1.000
_cell.length_b   1.000
_cell.length_c   1.000
_cell.angle_alpha   90.00
_cell.angle_beta   90.00
_cell.angle_gamma   90.00
#
_symmetry.space_group_name_H-M   'P 1'
#
loop_
_entity.id
_entity.type
_entity.pdbx_description
1 polymer ?
#
loop_
_entity_poly.entity_id
_entity_poly.type
_entity_poly.pdbx_seq_one_letter_code
_entity_poly.pdbx_strand_id
1 'polypeptide(L)'
;MSRPRHMGKIRKRLEDVKSQWVRPARADFSDNESARMATDALLDGGLEAYWQALSQEGEVDFLSSVEAQYIQAQAKEPPCALDPPGGAEAGPKGLDSCSLQSGTYFPVASEGSEPALLHTWASAEKPYLKEKSSATVYFQTDKHNNIRDLIRRCIARASQVLVILMDVFTDVEIFCDLLEAANKRGVFVCVLLDQGGVELFQEMCDKAQISDSHLKNISIRSVEGEVYCAKSGRKFAGQIREKFIISDWRFVLSGSYSFTWLCGHVHRNILSKFTGMAVEPFDEEFRHLYTSSKPVMGLKSPRLAAPLLPGAGRGLPSGCLSSSGSASDRTSSDPFSSPSTGSNPHNQIKNQMKKQTTLWFLMMF
;
A
#
# COMPACT_ATOMS: atom_id res chain seq x y z
N MET A 1 -9.63 -24.23 35.30
CA MET A 1 -8.58 -24.29 34.27
C MET A 1 -8.99 -23.32 33.17
N SER A 2 -8.27 -22.21 32.99
CA SER A 2 -8.59 -21.25 31.92
C SER A 2 -8.30 -21.90 30.57
N ARG A 3 -9.31 -22.00 29.69
CA ARG A 3 -9.07 -22.29 28.27
C ARG A 3 -7.96 -21.36 27.77
N PRO A 4 -6.98 -21.85 26.97
CA PRO A 4 -6.05 -20.95 26.30
C PRO A 4 -6.90 -19.92 25.54
N ARG A 5 -6.65 -18.63 25.79
CA ARG A 5 -7.37 -17.56 25.09
C ARG A 5 -7.12 -17.77 23.61
N HIS A 6 -8.19 -18.02 22.85
CA HIS A 6 -8.13 -18.00 21.40
C HIS A 6 -7.58 -16.63 20.98
N MET A 7 -6.60 -16.62 20.08
CA MET A 7 -5.95 -15.40 19.63
C MET A 7 -6.13 -15.31 18.12
N GLY A 8 -6.77 -14.22 17.69
CA GLY A 8 -7.02 -13.92 16.29
C GLY A 8 -5.72 -13.84 15.49
N LYS A 9 -5.85 -14.04 14.19
CA LYS A 9 -4.72 -14.13 13.26
C LYS A 9 -3.92 -12.82 13.23
N ILE A 10 -4.60 -11.67 13.17
CA ILE A 10 -3.93 -10.36 13.10
C ILE A 10 -3.28 -10.05 14.45
N ARG A 11 -3.98 -10.28 15.56
CA ARG A 11 -3.43 -10.12 16.92
C ARG A 11 -2.16 -10.95 17.10
N LYS A 12 -2.18 -12.22 16.69
CA LYS A 12 -1.01 -13.09 16.76
C LYS A 12 0.17 -12.50 15.99
N ARG A 13 -0.06 -12.12 14.73
CA ARG A 13 1.00 -11.51 13.89
C ARG A 13 1.53 -10.22 14.49
N LEU A 14 0.64 -9.38 15.03
CA LEU A 14 1.00 -8.12 15.67
C LEU A 14 1.94 -8.34 16.87
N GLU A 15 1.62 -9.29 17.74
CA GLU A 15 2.48 -9.65 18.88
C GLU A 15 3.82 -10.27 18.42
N ASP A 16 3.81 -11.07 17.36
CA ASP A 16 5.01 -11.65 16.75
C ASP A 16 5.93 -10.59 16.13
N VAL A 17 5.40 -9.50 15.55
CA VAL A 17 6.23 -8.41 14.97
C VAL A 17 6.74 -7.43 16.02
N LYS A 18 6.03 -7.26 17.14
CA LYS A 18 6.52 -6.50 18.30
C LYS A 18 7.65 -7.23 19.02
N SER A 19 7.65 -8.56 18.97
CA SER A 19 8.65 -9.41 19.60
C SER A 19 9.93 -9.56 18.76
N GLN A 20 11.07 -9.11 19.29
CA GLN A 20 12.38 -9.22 18.60
C GLN A 20 12.87 -10.68 18.43
N TRP A 21 12.40 -11.59 19.28
CA TRP A 21 12.90 -12.96 19.36
C TRP A 21 12.17 -13.95 18.43
N VAL A 22 11.08 -13.52 17.80
CA VAL A 22 10.26 -14.38 16.93
C VAL A 22 10.76 -14.25 15.49
N ARG A 23 11.19 -15.38 14.91
CA ARG A 23 11.62 -15.40 13.50
C ARG A 23 10.48 -14.93 12.58
N PRO A 24 10.80 -14.19 11.49
CA PRO A 24 9.82 -13.88 10.45
C PRO A 24 9.14 -15.15 9.97
N ALA A 25 7.80 -15.17 10.02
CA ALA A 25 7.05 -16.23 9.37
C ALA A 25 7.05 -15.98 7.86
N ARG A 26 6.87 -17.02 7.05
CA ARG A 26 6.61 -16.80 5.62
C ARG A 26 5.34 -15.96 5.50
N ALA A 27 5.35 -14.94 4.63
CA ALA A 27 4.18 -14.11 4.41
C ALA A 27 2.95 -14.98 4.12
N ASP A 28 1.94 -14.86 4.99
CA ASP A 28 0.69 -15.60 4.92
C ASP A 28 -0.36 -14.72 4.25
N PHE A 29 -0.89 -15.19 3.12
CA PHE A 29 -1.90 -14.52 2.32
C PHE A 29 -3.27 -15.23 2.39
N SER A 30 -3.45 -16.17 3.31
CA SER A 30 -4.74 -16.85 3.51
C SER A 30 -5.77 -15.91 4.16
N ASP A 31 -7.05 -16.23 3.95
CA ASP A 31 -8.16 -15.47 4.51
C ASP A 31 -8.13 -15.46 6.05
N ASN A 32 -8.71 -14.41 6.64
CA ASN A 32 -8.83 -14.27 8.09
C ASN A 32 -10.28 -14.52 8.53
N GLU A 33 -10.52 -15.73 9.02
CA GLU A 33 -11.85 -16.15 9.47
C GLU A 33 -12.37 -15.34 10.66
N SER A 34 -11.50 -15.01 11.64
CA SER A 34 -11.90 -14.15 12.76
C SER A 34 -12.30 -12.74 12.30
N ALA A 35 -11.64 -12.19 11.28
CA ALA A 35 -12.03 -10.91 10.69
C ALA A 35 -13.35 -11.02 9.91
N ARG A 36 -13.57 -12.13 9.20
CA ARG A 36 -14.84 -12.41 8.52
C ARG A 36 -16.01 -12.46 9.50
N MET A 37 -15.87 -13.25 10.58
CA MET A 37 -16.90 -13.36 11.63
C MET A 37 -17.21 -12.03 12.32
N ALA A 38 -16.19 -11.22 12.60
CA ALA A 38 -16.41 -9.88 13.15
C ALA A 38 -17.14 -8.97 12.15
N THR A 39 -16.81 -9.05 10.86
CA THR A 39 -17.50 -8.29 9.81
C THR A 39 -18.96 -8.72 9.66
N ASP A 40 -19.25 -10.02 9.72
CA ASP A 40 -20.63 -10.53 9.73
C ASP A 40 -21.40 -9.99 10.94
N ALA A 41 -20.79 -10.01 12.13
CA ALA A 41 -21.41 -9.45 13.34
C ALA A 41 -21.67 -7.94 13.24
N LEU A 42 -20.79 -7.18 12.55
CA LEU A 42 -21.00 -5.76 12.28
C LEU A 42 -22.24 -5.53 11.39
N LEU A 43 -22.44 -6.39 10.39
CA LEU A 43 -23.59 -6.32 9.49
C LEU A 43 -24.89 -6.69 10.19
N ASP A 44 -24.88 -7.72 11.04
CA ASP A 44 -26.08 -8.24 11.68
C ASP A 44 -26.51 -7.43 12.92
N GLY A 45 -25.55 -6.94 13.71
CA GLY A 45 -25.81 -6.35 15.03
C GLY A 45 -25.10 -5.03 15.32
N GLY A 46 -24.44 -4.45 14.31
CA GLY A 46 -23.75 -3.17 14.43
C GLY A 46 -22.46 -3.20 15.26
N LEU A 47 -22.02 -2.03 15.73
CA LEU A 47 -20.70 -1.86 16.36
C LEU A 47 -20.55 -2.63 17.68
N GLU A 48 -21.61 -2.76 18.46
CA GLU A 48 -21.56 -3.52 19.72
C GLU A 48 -21.31 -5.01 19.45
N ALA A 49 -22.02 -5.58 18.47
CA ALA A 49 -21.83 -6.98 18.06
C ALA A 49 -20.44 -7.20 17.45
N TYR A 50 -19.93 -6.24 16.68
CA TYR A 50 -18.56 -6.24 16.17
C TYR A 50 -17.52 -6.37 17.29
N TRP A 51 -17.59 -5.50 18.32
CA TRP A 51 -16.63 -5.55 19.43
C TRP A 51 -16.76 -6.82 20.28
N GLN A 52 -17.98 -7.34 20.45
CA GLN A 52 -18.19 -8.63 21.12
C GLN A 52 -17.53 -9.77 20.35
N ALA A 53 -17.70 -9.82 19.02
CA ALA A 53 -17.07 -10.83 18.17
C ALA A 53 -15.53 -10.75 18.24
N LEU A 54 -14.96 -9.54 18.16
CA LEU A 54 -13.51 -9.35 18.33
C LEU A 54 -13.00 -9.87 19.68
N SER A 55 -13.74 -9.62 20.77
CA SER A 55 -13.36 -10.10 22.10
C SER A 55 -13.47 -11.63 22.21
N GLN A 56 -14.45 -12.25 21.56
CA GLN A 56 -14.64 -13.71 21.56
C GLN A 56 -13.56 -14.41 20.74
N GLU A 57 -13.25 -13.87 19.56
CA GLU A 57 -12.22 -14.39 18.66
C GLU A 57 -10.79 -13.99 19.10
N GLY A 58 -10.67 -13.07 20.04
CA GLY A 58 -9.39 -12.54 20.51
C GLY A 58 -8.63 -11.80 19.41
N GLU A 59 -9.34 -11.10 18.54
CA GLU A 59 -8.76 -10.37 17.40
C GLU A 59 -8.54 -8.88 17.75
N VAL A 60 -7.77 -8.16 16.93
CA VAL A 60 -7.64 -6.70 17.04
C VAL A 60 -8.75 -5.98 16.30
N ASP A 61 -9.06 -4.75 16.71
CA ASP A 61 -9.92 -3.87 15.93
C ASP A 61 -9.18 -3.46 14.64
N PHE A 62 -9.59 -4.07 13.54
CA PHE A 62 -8.94 -3.96 12.22
C PHE A 62 -9.68 -3.02 11.26
N LEU A 63 -10.86 -2.50 11.64
CA LEU A 63 -11.60 -1.54 10.85
C LEU A 63 -11.35 -0.13 11.38
N SER A 64 -11.14 0.83 10.48
CA SER A 64 -11.23 2.23 10.88
C SER A 64 -12.68 2.63 11.15
N SER A 65 -12.85 3.69 11.92
CA SER A 65 -14.16 4.31 12.19
C SER A 65 -14.94 4.61 10.89
N VAL A 66 -14.26 5.12 9.85
CA VAL A 66 -14.86 5.42 8.54
C VAL A 66 -15.25 4.16 7.78
N GLU A 67 -14.44 3.09 7.84
CA GLU A 67 -14.76 1.83 7.17
C GLU A 67 -15.95 1.12 7.82
N ALA A 68 -16.01 1.10 9.15
CA ALA A 68 -17.16 0.52 9.86
C ALA A 68 -18.46 1.25 9.51
N GLN A 69 -18.42 2.60 9.47
CA GLN A 69 -19.57 3.41 9.03
C GLN A 69 -19.96 3.13 7.57
N TYR A 70 -18.98 3.01 6.67
CA TYR A 70 -19.24 2.69 5.27
C TYR A 70 -19.93 1.33 5.11
N ILE A 71 -19.44 0.30 5.81
CA ILE A 71 -20.01 -1.05 5.77
C ILE A 71 -21.47 -1.02 6.22
N GLN A 72 -21.76 -0.36 7.35
CA GLN A 72 -23.12 -0.25 7.87
C GLN A 72 -24.03 0.55 6.92
N ALA A 73 -23.55 1.65 6.35
CA ALA A 73 -24.32 2.48 5.44
C ALA A 73 -24.63 1.80 4.10
N GLN A 74 -23.81 0.85 3.67
CA GLN A 74 -23.97 0.10 2.42
C GLN A 74 -24.58 -1.29 2.62
N ALA A 75 -24.78 -1.73 3.86
CA ALA A 75 -25.45 -2.97 4.17
C ALA A 75 -26.88 -2.94 3.61
N LYS A 76 -27.19 -3.87 2.70
CA LYS A 76 -28.55 -4.08 2.22
C LYS A 76 -29.11 -5.26 2.98
N GLU A 77 -30.30 -5.11 3.54
CA GLU A 77 -31.03 -6.27 4.05
C GLU A 77 -31.24 -7.28 2.91
N PRO A 78 -31.09 -8.59 3.17
CA PRO A 78 -31.43 -9.59 2.17
C PRO A 78 -32.88 -9.34 1.74
N PRO A 79 -33.21 -9.46 0.43
CA PRO A 79 -34.57 -9.29 -0.01
C PRO A 79 -35.45 -10.26 0.77
N CYS A 80 -36.28 -9.76 1.69
CA CYS A 80 -37.36 -10.55 2.25
C CYS A 80 -38.19 -11.04 1.06
N ALA A 81 -38.46 -12.34 0.98
CA ALA A 81 -39.45 -12.88 0.05
C ALA A 81 -40.81 -12.34 0.47
N LEU A 82 -41.16 -11.15 -0.01
CA LEU A 82 -42.48 -10.56 0.05
C LEU A 82 -43.09 -10.64 -1.35
N ASP A 83 -44.21 -11.35 -1.42
CA ASP A 83 -45.15 -11.37 -2.55
C ASP A 83 -45.53 -9.94 -3.00
N PRO A 84 -45.96 -9.76 -4.27
CA PRO A 84 -45.74 -8.53 -5.02
C PRO A 84 -46.68 -7.38 -4.61
N PRO A 85 -46.20 -6.13 -4.51
CA PRO A 85 -47.06 -4.96 -4.43
C PRO A 85 -47.47 -4.49 -5.83
N GLY A 86 -48.78 -4.33 -6.02
CA GLY A 86 -49.40 -3.75 -7.21
C GLY A 86 -48.94 -2.33 -7.51
N GLY A 87 -48.83 -2.03 -8.80
CA GLY A 87 -48.27 -0.78 -9.30
C GLY A 87 -49.21 0.43 -9.27
N ALA A 88 -48.59 1.60 -9.42
CA ALA A 88 -49.10 2.72 -10.20
C ALA A 88 -47.95 3.70 -10.51
N GLU A 89 -47.81 4.03 -11.79
CA GLU A 89 -46.91 5.02 -12.38
C GLU A 89 -47.33 6.47 -12.08
N ALA A 90 -46.36 7.39 -12.04
CA ALA A 90 -46.40 8.69 -12.74
C ALA A 90 -45.07 9.46 -12.60
N GLY A 91 -44.43 9.83 -13.72
CA GLY A 91 -43.53 10.99 -13.83
C GLY A 91 -44.21 12.13 -14.61
N PRO A 92 -43.52 13.14 -15.18
CA PRO A 92 -42.17 13.69 -14.91
C PRO A 92 -42.16 15.26 -14.85
N LYS A 93 -40.97 15.89 -14.70
CA LYS A 93 -40.50 17.25 -15.17
C LYS A 93 -39.51 17.85 -14.15
N GLY A 94 -38.43 18.58 -14.47
CA GLY A 94 -37.85 19.11 -15.71
C GLY A 94 -36.50 19.80 -15.37
N LEU A 95 -35.64 19.99 -16.39
CA LEU A 95 -34.35 20.69 -16.33
C LEU A 95 -34.51 22.20 -16.03
N ASP A 96 -33.47 22.87 -15.49
CA ASP A 96 -32.77 23.96 -16.18
C ASP A 96 -31.53 24.51 -15.45
N SER A 97 -30.64 25.07 -16.28
CA SER A 97 -29.21 25.36 -16.08
C SER A 97 -28.86 26.77 -15.55
N CYS A 98 -27.57 26.93 -15.19
CA CYS A 98 -26.66 28.05 -15.50
C CYS A 98 -26.03 28.80 -14.30
N SER A 99 -24.69 28.78 -14.19
CA SER A 99 -23.85 29.90 -14.64
C SER A 99 -22.35 29.66 -14.36
N LEU A 100 -21.55 30.01 -15.36
CA LEU A 100 -20.09 30.08 -15.37
C LEU A 100 -19.63 31.38 -14.71
N GLN A 101 -18.49 31.36 -14.01
CA GLN A 101 -17.63 32.54 -13.97
C GLN A 101 -16.15 32.14 -13.91
N SER A 102 -15.43 32.57 -14.96
CA SER A 102 -13.99 32.48 -15.14
C SER A 102 -13.26 33.36 -14.11
N GLY A 103 -12.19 32.83 -13.54
CA GLY A 103 -11.20 33.57 -12.77
C GLY A 103 -9.85 32.88 -12.92
N THR A 104 -8.95 33.47 -13.69
CA THR A 104 -7.58 32.98 -13.85
C THR A 104 -6.82 33.22 -12.55
N TYR A 105 -6.39 32.14 -11.90
CA TYR A 105 -5.65 32.14 -10.64
C TYR A 105 -4.17 31.92 -10.91
N PHE A 106 -3.32 32.81 -10.39
CA PHE A 106 -1.87 32.64 -10.34
C PHE A 106 -1.47 32.48 -8.86
N PRO A 107 -1.05 31.29 -8.40
CA PRO A 107 -0.52 31.15 -7.05
C PRO A 107 0.85 31.81 -6.96
N VAL A 108 1.00 32.69 -5.96
CA VAL A 108 2.31 33.20 -5.53
C VAL A 108 2.97 32.10 -4.71
N ALA A 109 4.18 31.71 -5.11
CA ALA A 109 5.00 30.73 -4.42
C ALA A 109 5.22 31.17 -2.96
N SER A 110 4.81 30.31 -2.02
CA SER A 110 5.18 30.46 -0.62
C SER A 110 6.51 29.74 -0.42
N GLU A 111 7.58 30.50 -0.17
CA GLU A 111 8.87 29.93 0.20
C GLU A 111 8.78 29.34 1.61
N GLY A 112 8.67 28.00 1.67
CA GLY A 112 8.90 27.23 2.87
C GLY A 112 10.39 26.97 3.04
N SER A 113 10.92 27.24 4.24
CA SER A 113 12.30 26.90 4.59
C SER A 113 12.52 25.39 4.41
N GLU A 114 13.45 25.04 3.53
CA GLU A 114 13.81 23.68 3.13
C GLU A 114 14.20 22.84 4.36
N PRO A 115 13.42 21.82 4.73
CA PRO A 115 13.85 20.84 5.72
C PRO A 115 15.09 20.16 5.17
N ALA A 116 16.18 20.17 5.94
CA ALA A 116 17.46 19.60 5.54
C ALA A 116 17.26 18.21 4.92
N LEU A 117 17.37 18.14 3.58
CA LEU A 117 17.31 16.90 2.84
C LEU A 117 18.40 15.99 3.39
N LEU A 118 18.01 14.87 3.96
CA LEU A 118 18.96 13.94 4.55
C LEU A 118 19.91 13.43 3.46
N HIS A 119 21.19 13.78 3.52
CA HIS A 119 22.18 13.48 2.49
C HIS A 119 22.34 11.98 2.15
N THR A 120 21.75 11.06 2.91
CA THR A 120 21.99 9.60 2.79
C THR A 120 21.20 8.90 1.68
N TRP A 121 20.00 9.35 1.33
CA TRP A 121 19.16 8.67 0.31
C TRP A 121 19.43 9.16 -1.11
N ALA A 122 19.83 10.43 -1.27
CA ALA A 122 20.33 10.95 -2.54
C ALA A 122 21.63 10.24 -2.99
N SER A 123 22.42 9.71 -2.03
CA SER A 123 23.66 8.97 -2.28
C SER A 123 23.51 7.44 -2.29
N ALA A 124 22.30 6.91 -2.13
CA ALA A 124 22.06 5.47 -2.26
C ALA A 124 22.35 5.03 -3.70
N GLU A 125 22.92 3.84 -3.89
CA GLU A 125 23.01 3.26 -5.22
C GLU A 125 21.58 3.10 -5.77
N LYS A 126 21.34 3.55 -7.01
CA LYS A 126 20.04 3.51 -7.67
C LYS A 126 20.07 2.48 -8.81
N PRO A 127 19.75 1.20 -8.54
CA PRO A 127 19.80 0.13 -9.54
C PRO A 127 18.97 0.43 -10.80
N TYR A 128 17.85 1.14 -10.64
CA TYR A 128 16.95 1.45 -11.74
C TYR A 128 17.62 2.22 -12.90
N LEU A 129 18.72 2.95 -12.64
CA LEU A 129 19.45 3.71 -13.67
C LEU A 129 20.14 2.79 -14.70
N LYS A 130 20.41 1.53 -14.33
CA LYS A 130 21.10 0.54 -15.18
C LYS A 130 20.14 -0.47 -15.82
N GLU A 131 18.90 -0.54 -15.35
CA GLU A 131 17.91 -1.53 -15.78
C GLU A 131 17.04 -1.03 -16.94
N LYS A 132 16.56 -1.96 -17.78
CA LYS A 132 15.65 -1.62 -18.88
C LYS A 132 14.30 -1.15 -18.34
N SER A 133 13.81 -0.05 -18.91
CA SER A 133 12.48 0.47 -18.57
C SER A 133 11.37 -0.51 -18.99
N SER A 134 10.46 -0.80 -18.07
CA SER A 134 9.27 -1.60 -18.35
C SER A 134 8.08 -1.11 -17.53
N ALA A 135 6.87 -1.29 -18.08
CA ALA A 135 5.62 -1.00 -17.40
C ALA A 135 4.68 -2.21 -17.54
N THR A 136 4.13 -2.69 -16.43
CA THR A 136 3.17 -3.82 -16.40
C THR A 136 1.95 -3.42 -15.59
N VAL A 137 0.75 -3.65 -16.14
CA VAL A 137 -0.51 -3.31 -15.48
C VAL A 137 -1.21 -4.58 -15.01
N TYR A 138 -1.72 -4.54 -13.79
CA TYR A 138 -2.46 -5.60 -13.12
C TYR A 138 -3.87 -5.12 -12.83
N PHE A 139 -4.84 -5.92 -13.26
CA PHE A 139 -6.25 -5.74 -12.94
C PHE A 139 -6.68 -6.78 -11.92
N GLN A 140 -7.60 -6.40 -11.03
CA GLN A 140 -8.16 -7.33 -10.07
C GLN A 140 -8.92 -8.46 -10.80
N THR A 141 -8.62 -9.70 -10.43
CA THR A 141 -9.31 -10.88 -10.96
C THR A 141 -10.36 -11.37 -9.98
N ASP A 142 -11.40 -12.04 -10.48
CA ASP A 142 -12.58 -12.39 -9.67
C ASP A 142 -12.34 -13.53 -8.66
N LYS A 143 -11.15 -14.16 -8.68
CA LYS A 143 -10.87 -15.37 -7.90
C LYS A 143 -9.93 -15.18 -6.71
N HIS A 144 -9.15 -14.09 -6.66
CA HIS A 144 -8.25 -13.77 -5.54
C HIS A 144 -7.96 -12.28 -5.47
N ASN A 145 -7.66 -11.75 -4.28
CA ASN A 145 -7.17 -10.38 -4.07
C ASN A 145 -5.72 -10.22 -4.56
N ASN A 146 -5.49 -10.45 -5.85
CA ASN A 146 -4.17 -10.46 -6.49
C ASN A 146 -3.40 -9.14 -6.28
N ILE A 147 -4.09 -8.01 -6.23
CA ILE A 147 -3.48 -6.69 -5.99
C ILE A 147 -2.99 -6.58 -4.54
N ARG A 148 -3.81 -6.94 -3.55
CA ARG A 148 -3.41 -6.98 -2.14
C ARG A 148 -2.16 -7.83 -1.97
N ASP A 149 -2.16 -9.02 -2.57
CA ASP A 149 -1.02 -9.92 -2.49
C ASP A 149 0.23 -9.35 -3.18
N LEU A 150 0.08 -8.63 -4.31
CA LEU A 150 1.21 -7.97 -4.98
C LEU A 150 1.85 -6.91 -4.08
N ILE A 151 1.03 -6.10 -3.42
CA ILE A 151 1.49 -5.07 -2.45
C ILE A 151 2.20 -5.73 -1.27
N ARG A 152 1.58 -6.73 -0.63
CA ARG A 152 2.17 -7.40 0.52
C ARG A 152 3.42 -8.18 0.16
N ARG A 153 3.47 -8.82 -1.02
CA ARG A 153 4.70 -9.44 -1.56
C ARG A 153 5.80 -8.44 -1.84
N CYS A 154 5.48 -7.23 -2.32
CA CYS A 154 6.46 -6.16 -2.50
C CYS A 154 7.14 -5.82 -1.17
N ILE A 155 6.33 -5.55 -0.13
CA ILE A 155 6.83 -5.20 1.21
C ILE A 155 7.64 -6.36 1.83
N ALA A 156 7.15 -7.60 1.69
CA ALA A 156 7.82 -8.78 2.21
C ALA A 156 9.19 -9.04 1.57
N ARG A 157 9.41 -8.57 0.33
CA ARG A 157 10.65 -8.79 -0.44
C ARG A 157 11.63 -7.64 -0.40
N ALA A 158 11.24 -6.48 0.11
CA ALA A 158 12.14 -5.35 0.25
C ALA A 158 13.36 -5.72 1.10
N SER A 159 14.54 -5.23 0.70
CA SER A 159 15.81 -5.64 1.30
C SER A 159 16.51 -4.52 2.06
N GLN A 160 16.40 -3.29 1.57
CA GLN A 160 17.13 -2.13 2.08
C GLN A 160 16.21 -0.97 2.41
N VAL A 161 15.34 -0.58 1.48
CA VAL A 161 14.52 0.62 1.63
C VAL A 161 13.14 0.48 1.01
N LEU A 162 12.14 1.01 1.71
CA LEU A 162 10.77 1.19 1.23
C LEU A 162 10.40 2.67 1.35
N VAL A 163 10.00 3.24 0.24
CA VAL A 163 9.41 4.59 0.18
C VAL A 163 7.95 4.43 -0.24
N ILE A 164 7.04 5.05 0.51
CA ILE A 164 5.60 4.90 0.32
C ILE A 164 4.96 6.29 0.32
N LEU A 165 4.19 6.59 -0.72
CA LEU A 165 3.24 7.70 -0.73
C LEU A 165 1.83 7.13 -0.66
N MET A 166 1.02 7.58 0.29
CA MET A 166 -0.30 7.03 0.56
C MET A 166 -1.30 8.10 0.96
N ASP A 167 -2.58 7.91 0.59
CA ASP A 167 -3.69 8.77 0.98
C ASP A 167 -4.29 8.35 2.34
N VAL A 168 -4.65 7.08 2.50
CA VAL A 168 -5.27 6.53 3.71
C VAL A 168 -4.54 5.25 4.11
N PHE A 169 -4.20 5.14 5.41
CA PHE A 169 -3.53 3.97 5.96
C PHE A 169 -4.19 3.51 7.27
N THR A 170 -5.00 2.45 7.17
CA THR A 170 -5.77 1.84 8.27
C THR A 170 -5.68 0.30 8.31
N ASP A 171 -5.07 -0.34 7.31
CA ASP A 171 -4.89 -1.80 7.26
C ASP A 171 -3.75 -2.25 8.19
N VAL A 172 -4.14 -2.82 9.33
CA VAL A 172 -3.23 -3.35 10.36
C VAL A 172 -2.31 -4.46 9.82
N GLU A 173 -2.77 -5.27 8.86
CA GLU A 173 -1.94 -6.33 8.30
C GLU A 173 -0.79 -5.81 7.44
N ILE A 174 -1.06 -4.78 6.62
CA ILE A 174 -0.01 -4.11 5.84
C ILE A 174 0.97 -3.41 6.79
N PHE A 175 0.46 -2.80 7.85
CA PHE A 175 1.33 -2.20 8.87
C PHE A 175 2.21 -3.23 9.58
N CYS A 176 1.69 -4.43 9.86
CA CYS A 176 2.50 -5.54 10.37
C CYS A 176 3.59 -5.98 9.39
N ASP A 177 3.30 -6.01 8.08
CA ASP A 177 4.31 -6.32 7.06
C ASP A 177 5.44 -5.27 7.02
N LEU A 178 5.11 -3.98 7.24
CA LEU A 178 6.10 -2.90 7.36
C LEU A 178 6.93 -3.02 8.65
N LEU A 179 6.29 -3.32 9.78
CA LEU A 179 7.00 -3.57 11.05
C LEU A 179 7.95 -4.77 10.93
N GLU A 180 7.54 -5.83 10.25
CA GLU A 180 8.38 -6.99 9.96
C GLU A 180 9.57 -6.63 9.07
N ALA A 181 9.36 -5.79 8.04
CA ALA A 181 10.45 -5.25 7.23
C ALA A 181 11.45 -4.45 8.08
N ALA A 182 10.94 -3.53 8.89
CA ALA A 182 11.74 -2.59 9.64
C ALA A 182 12.51 -3.25 10.80
N ASN A 183 11.81 -4.02 11.62
CA ASN A 183 12.33 -4.52 12.89
C ASN A 183 13.02 -5.88 12.78
N LYS A 184 12.62 -6.73 11.81
CA LYS A 184 13.23 -8.06 11.64
C LYS A 184 14.25 -8.12 10.50
N ARG A 185 14.05 -7.35 9.43
CA ARG A 185 14.95 -7.31 8.27
C ARG A 185 15.87 -6.09 8.23
N GLY A 186 15.62 -5.07 9.06
CA GLY A 186 16.40 -3.84 9.07
C GLY A 186 16.15 -2.94 7.85
N VAL A 187 15.03 -3.13 7.15
CA VAL A 187 14.63 -2.28 6.02
C VAL A 187 14.28 -0.90 6.53
N PHE A 188 14.82 0.15 5.91
CA PHE A 188 14.42 1.51 6.23
C PHE A 188 13.09 1.84 5.54
N VAL A 189 12.07 2.26 6.29
CA VAL A 189 10.73 2.55 5.76
C VAL A 189 10.43 4.04 5.92
N CYS A 190 10.07 4.71 4.83
CA CYS A 190 9.59 6.09 4.83
C CYS A 190 8.18 6.13 4.24
N VAL A 191 7.22 6.63 5.02
CA VAL A 191 5.83 6.80 4.61
C VAL A 191 5.49 8.29 4.59
N LEU A 192 5.12 8.80 3.43
CA LEU A 192 4.45 10.08 3.25
C LEU A 192 2.96 9.80 3.20
N LEU A 193 2.24 10.28 4.20
CA LEU A 193 0.80 10.09 4.35
C LEU A 193 0.09 11.42 4.14
N ASP A 194 -0.99 11.44 3.37
CA ASP A 194 -1.85 12.61 3.26
C ASP A 194 -2.33 13.06 4.65
N GLN A 195 -2.32 14.37 4.89
CA GLN A 195 -2.70 14.96 6.17
C GLN A 195 -4.11 14.54 6.62
N GLY A 196 -5.05 14.31 5.69
CA GLY A 196 -6.39 13.83 6.01
C GLY A 196 -6.43 12.38 6.50
N GLY A 197 -5.43 11.56 6.17
CA GLY A 197 -5.32 10.16 6.62
C GLY A 197 -4.62 9.98 7.97
N VAL A 198 -3.96 11.01 8.50
CA VAL A 198 -3.11 10.91 9.71
C VAL A 198 -3.91 10.54 10.96
N GLU A 199 -5.11 11.11 11.14
CA GLU A 199 -5.94 10.84 12.31
C GLU A 199 -6.36 9.36 12.38
N LEU A 200 -6.80 8.78 11.25
CA LEU A 200 -7.17 7.37 11.15
C LEU A 200 -5.96 6.44 11.33
N PHE A 201 -4.80 6.85 10.84
CA PHE A 201 -3.56 6.10 11.04
C PHE A 201 -3.15 6.08 12.52
N GLN A 202 -3.30 7.20 13.23
CA GLN A 202 -3.05 7.25 14.68
C GLN A 202 -4.04 6.40 15.44
N GLU A 203 -5.33 6.44 15.09
CA GLU A 203 -6.37 5.56 15.66
C GLU A 203 -5.98 4.08 15.51
N MET A 204 -5.53 3.68 14.32
CA MET A 204 -5.04 2.32 14.07
C MET A 204 -3.83 1.97 14.95
N CYS A 205 -2.86 2.89 15.07
CA CYS A 205 -1.67 2.68 15.91
C CYS A 205 -2.03 2.54 17.40
N ASP A 206 -2.98 3.32 17.89
CA ASP A 206 -3.44 3.28 19.28
C ASP A 206 -4.17 1.96 19.56
N LYS A 207 -5.08 1.54 18.65
CA LYS A 207 -5.75 0.22 18.71
C LYS A 207 -4.77 -0.93 18.70
N ALA A 208 -3.72 -0.83 17.89
CA ALA A 208 -2.65 -1.83 17.79
C ALA A 208 -1.59 -1.70 18.91
N GLN A 209 -1.69 -0.70 19.80
CA GLN A 209 -0.74 -0.44 20.87
C GLN A 209 0.71 -0.31 20.36
N ILE A 210 0.90 0.54 19.36
CA ILE A 210 2.21 0.81 18.76
C ILE A 210 2.93 1.89 19.57
N SER A 211 4.15 1.59 19.99
CA SER A 211 5.03 2.54 20.68
C SER A 211 6.18 2.98 19.77
N ASP A 212 6.83 4.09 20.16
CA ASP A 212 8.02 4.62 19.47
C ASP A 212 9.14 3.59 19.32
N SER A 213 9.25 2.62 20.25
CA SER A 213 10.25 1.55 20.16
C SER A 213 10.07 0.64 18.95
N HIS A 214 8.86 0.55 18.39
CA HIS A 214 8.56 -0.25 17.20
C HIS A 214 8.89 0.50 15.89
N LEU A 215 9.13 1.82 15.95
CA LEU A 215 9.29 2.69 14.78
C LEU A 215 10.73 3.17 14.58
N LYS A 216 11.72 2.45 15.12
CA LYS A 216 13.14 2.84 15.04
C LYS A 216 13.63 2.98 13.59
N ASN A 217 13.13 2.15 12.69
CA ASN A 217 13.48 2.14 11.26
C ASN A 217 12.31 2.59 10.37
N ILE A 218 11.27 3.19 10.95
CA ILE A 218 10.09 3.69 10.20
C ILE A 218 9.94 5.18 10.46
N SER A 219 9.88 5.98 9.40
CA SER A 219 9.59 7.42 9.44
C SER A 219 8.23 7.66 8.80
N ILE A 220 7.25 8.13 9.58
CA ILE A 220 5.94 8.53 9.08
C ILE A 220 5.87 10.06 9.10
N ARG A 221 5.52 10.64 7.96
CA ARG A 221 5.45 12.10 7.76
C ARG A 221 4.14 12.44 7.06
N SER A 222 3.57 13.60 7.38
CA SER A 222 2.39 14.10 6.71
C SER A 222 2.76 15.02 5.56
N VAL A 223 1.98 14.90 4.49
CA VAL A 223 2.06 15.76 3.30
C VAL A 223 0.68 16.32 3.01
N GLU A 224 0.63 17.51 2.45
CA GLU A 224 -0.60 18.19 2.06
C GLU A 224 -0.43 18.72 0.63
N GLY A 225 -1.51 18.75 -0.13
CA GLY A 225 -1.50 19.34 -1.47
C GLY A 225 -1.51 20.86 -1.44
N GLU A 226 -1.62 21.44 -2.63
CA GLU A 226 -1.68 22.89 -2.81
C GLU A 226 -2.78 23.56 -1.97
N VAL A 227 -2.48 24.74 -1.43
CA VAL A 227 -3.41 25.50 -0.58
C VAL A 227 -4.33 26.35 -1.47
N TYR A 228 -5.62 26.03 -1.44
CA TYR A 228 -6.65 26.86 -2.05
C TYR A 228 -7.12 27.95 -1.10
N CYS A 229 -7.14 29.20 -1.60
CA CYS A 229 -7.65 30.35 -0.86
C CYS A 229 -9.02 30.77 -1.42
N ALA A 230 -10.08 30.61 -0.63
CA ALA A 230 -11.42 31.04 -1.00
C ALA A 230 -11.57 32.56 -0.93
N LYS A 231 -12.53 33.12 -1.68
CA LYS A 231 -12.89 34.56 -1.62
C LYS A 231 -13.23 35.04 -0.20
N SER A 232 -13.76 34.14 0.64
CA SER A 232 -14.04 34.40 2.06
C SER A 232 -12.79 34.54 2.95
N GLY A 233 -11.58 34.35 2.42
CA GLY A 233 -10.33 34.29 3.19
C GLY A 233 -10.02 32.92 3.81
N ARG A 234 -10.99 31.99 3.81
CA ARG A 234 -10.78 30.60 4.25
C ARG A 234 -9.79 29.89 3.33
N LYS A 235 -8.92 29.07 3.93
CA LYS A 235 -7.95 28.25 3.23
C LYS A 235 -8.19 26.78 3.52
N PHE A 236 -7.95 25.92 2.54
CA PHE A 236 -7.85 24.48 2.74
C PHE A 236 -6.75 23.93 1.85
N ALA A 237 -6.07 22.89 2.32
CA ALA A 237 -5.07 22.18 1.53
C ALA A 237 -5.74 21.11 0.66
N GLY A 238 -5.27 20.96 -0.56
CA GLY A 238 -5.67 19.86 -1.44
C GLY A 238 -5.25 18.51 -0.86
N GLN A 239 -5.95 17.45 -1.27
CA GLN A 239 -5.62 16.08 -0.87
C GLN A 239 -4.57 15.50 -1.82
N ILE A 240 -3.57 14.80 -1.29
CA ILE A 240 -2.67 13.98 -2.09
C ILE A 240 -3.38 12.68 -2.44
N ARG A 241 -3.74 12.52 -3.73
CA ARG A 241 -4.42 11.31 -4.24
C ARG A 241 -3.48 10.29 -4.86
N GLU A 242 -2.22 10.68 -5.04
CA GLU A 242 -1.17 9.85 -5.60
C GLU A 242 -0.78 8.75 -4.61
N LYS A 243 -0.57 7.55 -5.16
CA LYS A 243 -0.28 6.35 -4.38
C LYS A 243 0.78 5.55 -5.08
N PHE A 244 1.93 5.40 -4.42
CA PHE A 244 2.98 4.53 -4.93
C PHE A 244 3.92 4.00 -3.84
N ILE A 245 4.58 2.89 -4.15
CA ILE A 245 5.60 2.24 -3.34
C ILE A 245 6.85 2.11 -4.20
N ILE A 246 7.97 2.67 -3.76
CA ILE A 246 9.30 2.43 -4.33
C ILE A 246 10.02 1.42 -3.44
N SER A 247 10.39 0.26 -4.01
CA SER A 247 11.13 -0.78 -3.28
C SER A 247 12.57 -0.84 -3.77
N ASP A 248 13.51 -0.70 -2.84
CA ASP A 248 14.97 -0.84 -3.05
C ASP A 248 15.53 -0.03 -4.23
N TRP A 249 14.88 1.09 -4.59
CA TRP A 249 15.20 1.86 -5.81
C TRP A 249 15.30 0.98 -7.07
N ARG A 250 14.46 -0.05 -7.16
CA ARG A 250 14.49 -1.00 -8.27
C ARG A 250 13.21 -0.99 -9.09
N PHE A 251 12.08 -0.91 -8.41
CA PHE A 251 10.79 -0.83 -9.07
C PHE A 251 9.80 -0.02 -8.24
N VAL A 252 8.76 0.44 -8.92
CA VAL A 252 7.63 1.18 -8.34
C VAL A 252 6.35 0.39 -8.55
N LEU A 253 5.49 0.35 -7.54
CA LEU A 253 4.09 -0.03 -7.68
C LEU A 253 3.23 1.21 -7.47
N SER A 254 2.35 1.54 -8.42
CA SER A 254 1.44 2.68 -8.32
C SER A 254 0.05 2.31 -8.82
N GLY A 255 -1.01 2.81 -8.20
CA GLY A 255 -2.37 2.42 -8.57
C GLY A 255 -3.46 3.04 -7.70
N SER A 256 -4.65 2.44 -7.72
CA SER A 256 -5.80 2.93 -6.94
C SER A 256 -5.85 2.40 -5.50
N TYR A 257 -5.05 1.38 -5.18
CA TYR A 257 -5.10 0.67 -3.90
C TYR A 257 -4.60 1.54 -2.75
N SER A 258 -5.51 1.91 -1.85
CA SER A 258 -5.19 2.54 -0.56
C SER A 258 -4.96 1.46 0.51
N PHE A 259 -4.20 1.75 1.55
CA PHE A 259 -3.91 0.79 2.62
C PHE A 259 -5.07 0.71 3.62
N THR A 260 -6.24 0.28 3.15
CA THR A 260 -7.47 0.11 3.94
C THR A 260 -7.97 -1.33 3.83
N TRP A 261 -8.73 -1.78 4.82
CA TRP A 261 -9.34 -3.10 4.80
C TRP A 261 -10.30 -3.26 3.61
N LEU A 262 -11.09 -2.22 3.30
CA LEU A 262 -12.01 -2.24 2.16
C LEU A 262 -11.29 -2.38 0.81
N CYS A 263 -10.15 -1.71 0.61
CA CYS A 263 -9.33 -1.89 -0.59
C CYS A 263 -8.81 -3.32 -0.73
N GLY A 264 -8.53 -3.97 0.39
CA GLY A 264 -8.03 -5.35 0.44
C GLY A 264 -9.07 -6.44 0.17
N HIS A 265 -10.36 -6.16 0.38
CA HIS A 265 -11.41 -7.20 0.39
C HIS A 265 -12.61 -6.92 -0.52
N VAL A 266 -12.99 -5.65 -0.70
CA VAL A 266 -14.27 -5.27 -1.32
C VAL A 266 -14.07 -4.44 -2.59
N HIS A 267 -13.19 -3.45 -2.55
CA HIS A 267 -13.00 -2.56 -3.69
C HIS A 267 -12.25 -3.23 -4.83
N ARG A 268 -12.58 -2.80 -6.06
CA ARG A 268 -11.90 -3.25 -7.27
C ARG A 268 -10.81 -2.25 -7.64
N ASN A 269 -9.56 -2.71 -7.66
CA ASN A 269 -8.40 -1.85 -7.84
C ASN A 269 -7.66 -2.12 -9.16
N ILE A 270 -6.81 -1.19 -9.54
CA ILE A 270 -5.80 -1.31 -10.59
C ILE A 270 -4.42 -1.05 -9.99
N LEU A 271 -3.40 -1.76 -10.48
CA LEU A 271 -2.01 -1.57 -10.05
C LEU A 271 -1.07 -1.63 -11.24
N SER A 272 -0.10 -0.74 -11.30
CA SER A 272 0.93 -0.64 -12.33
C SER A 272 2.31 -0.80 -11.70
N LYS A 273 3.16 -1.63 -12.29
CA LYS A 273 4.55 -1.83 -11.91
C LYS A 273 5.45 -1.17 -12.94
N PHE A 274 6.38 -0.35 -12.47
CA PHE A 274 7.41 0.31 -13.28
C PHE A 274 8.80 -0.15 -12.86
N THR A 275 9.71 -0.38 -13.81
CA THR A 275 11.12 -0.74 -13.57
C THR A 275 12.05 0.12 -14.43
N GLY A 276 13.35 0.11 -14.13
CA GLY A 276 14.34 0.86 -14.90
C GLY A 276 14.16 2.38 -14.82
N MET A 277 14.54 3.12 -15.87
CA MET A 277 14.45 4.59 -15.88
C MET A 277 13.06 5.17 -15.59
N ALA A 278 11.98 4.41 -15.77
CA ALA A 278 10.63 4.87 -15.39
C ALA A 278 10.45 5.11 -13.88
N VAL A 279 11.39 4.66 -13.04
CA VAL A 279 11.39 4.92 -11.59
C VAL A 279 11.87 6.34 -11.25
N GLU A 280 12.65 6.98 -12.12
CA GLU A 280 13.26 8.29 -11.86
C GLU A 280 12.24 9.41 -11.56
N PRO A 281 11.14 9.58 -12.33
CA PRO A 281 10.14 10.59 -12.01
C PRO A 281 9.45 10.37 -10.65
N PHE A 282 9.29 9.11 -10.22
CA PHE A 282 8.73 8.80 -8.90
C PHE A 282 9.69 9.11 -7.77
N ASP A 283 11.00 8.91 -7.96
CA ASP A 283 12.01 9.37 -7.02
C ASP A 283 11.96 10.90 -6.90
N GLU A 284 11.96 11.62 -8.03
CA GLU A 284 11.85 13.08 -8.05
C GLU A 284 10.61 13.60 -7.31
N GLU A 285 9.45 13.02 -7.60
CA GLU A 285 8.19 13.38 -6.95
C GLU A 285 8.23 13.10 -5.44
N PHE A 286 8.77 11.95 -5.03
CA PHE A 286 8.97 11.65 -3.62
C PHE A 286 9.86 12.70 -2.94
N ARG A 287 10.95 13.15 -3.58
CA ARG A 287 11.83 14.20 -3.01
C ARG A 287 11.08 15.49 -2.81
N HIS A 288 10.31 15.88 -3.82
CA HIS A 288 9.55 17.11 -3.82
C HIS A 288 8.59 17.12 -2.62
N LEU A 289 7.77 16.07 -2.50
CA LEU A 289 6.84 15.91 -1.38
C LEU A 289 7.53 15.74 -0.02
N TYR A 290 8.67 15.04 0.03
CA TYR A 290 9.43 14.90 1.26
C TYR A 290 9.92 16.25 1.79
N THR A 291 10.30 17.16 0.89
CA THR A 291 10.78 18.51 1.26
C THR A 291 9.68 19.34 1.92
N SER A 292 8.42 19.19 1.54
CA SER A 292 7.31 19.90 2.19
C SER A 292 6.69 19.13 3.38
N SER A 293 7.12 17.89 3.61
CA SER A 293 6.50 17.00 4.60
C SER A 293 6.84 17.34 6.06
N LYS A 294 5.86 17.13 6.96
CA LYS A 294 5.98 17.36 8.41
C LYS A 294 6.13 16.02 9.14
N PRO A 295 7.02 15.88 10.14
CA PRO A 295 7.15 14.62 10.88
C PRO A 295 5.89 14.34 11.71
N VAL A 296 5.38 13.10 11.67
CA VAL A 296 4.23 12.65 12.47
C VAL A 296 4.70 11.73 13.59
N MET A 297 5.27 10.56 13.25
CA MET A 297 5.75 9.59 14.22
C MET A 297 6.92 8.75 13.71
N GLY A 298 7.61 8.09 14.65
CA GLY A 298 8.78 7.28 14.36
C GLY A 298 10.06 8.09 14.16
N LEU A 299 10.94 7.59 13.30
CA LEU A 299 12.28 8.10 13.15
C LEU A 299 12.29 9.52 12.55
N LYS A 300 12.62 10.51 13.39
CA LYS A 300 12.69 11.93 12.99
C LYS A 300 13.83 12.23 12.01
N SER A 301 14.86 11.37 11.96
CA SER A 301 15.99 11.46 11.03
C SER A 301 16.49 10.07 10.62
N PRO A 302 16.24 9.60 9.38
CA PRO A 302 16.92 8.45 8.78
C PRO A 302 18.45 8.57 8.83
N ARG A 303 19.05 8.05 9.90
CA ARG A 303 20.47 7.71 9.91
C ARG A 303 20.55 6.21 9.63
N LEU A 304 20.94 5.83 8.41
CA LEU A 304 21.36 4.46 8.17
C LEU A 304 22.55 4.18 9.09
N ALA A 305 22.42 3.15 9.93
CA ALA A 305 23.56 2.60 10.64
C ALA A 305 24.61 2.22 9.59
N ALA A 306 25.81 2.78 9.74
CA ALA A 306 26.94 2.42 8.89
C ALA A 306 27.11 0.89 8.87
N PRO A 307 27.46 0.26 7.74
CA PRO A 307 27.83 -1.14 7.73
C PRO A 307 28.92 -1.34 8.77
N LEU A 308 28.73 -2.28 9.70
CA LEU A 308 29.79 -2.73 10.58
C LEU A 308 30.90 -3.30 9.70
N LEU A 309 31.93 -2.49 9.43
CA LEU A 309 33.14 -2.95 8.79
C LEU A 309 33.75 -4.04 9.69
N PRO A 310 34.11 -5.22 9.14
CA PRO A 310 34.89 -6.18 9.89
C PRO A 310 36.21 -5.50 10.27
N GLY A 311 36.51 -5.49 11.57
CA GLY A 311 37.67 -4.81 12.13
C GLY A 311 38.96 -5.19 11.41
N ALA A 312 39.75 -4.16 11.10
CA ALA A 312 41.10 -4.29 10.61
C ALA A 312 41.97 -5.06 11.62
N GLY A 313 42.18 -6.35 11.36
CA GLY A 313 43.23 -7.16 11.98
C GLY A 313 44.47 -7.19 11.09
N ARG A 314 45.59 -6.76 11.67
CA ARG A 314 46.99 -6.79 11.20
C ARG A 314 47.36 -7.94 10.22
N GLY A 315 48.19 -7.62 9.21
CA GLY A 315 48.88 -8.56 8.30
C GLY A 315 49.87 -9.51 9.00
N LEU A 316 50.57 -10.45 8.37
CA LEU A 316 50.93 -10.85 6.98
C LEU A 316 51.56 -12.29 7.10
N PRO A 317 52.26 -12.91 6.12
CA PRO A 317 51.99 -13.28 4.71
C PRO A 317 51.93 -14.82 4.46
N SER A 318 51.59 -15.19 3.22
CA SER A 318 52.25 -16.22 2.36
C SER A 318 51.32 -17.32 1.81
N GLY A 319 51.44 -17.56 0.51
CA GLY A 319 50.94 -18.76 -0.16
C GLY A 319 50.23 -18.48 -1.49
N CYS A 320 50.99 -18.36 -2.58
CA CYS A 320 50.49 -18.56 -3.93
C CYS A 320 49.72 -19.89 -4.04
N LEU A 321 48.65 -19.92 -4.84
CA LEU A 321 48.43 -20.88 -5.93
C LEU A 321 47.19 -20.50 -6.73
N SER A 322 47.39 -20.44 -8.04
CA SER A 322 46.43 -20.16 -9.10
C SER A 322 45.49 -21.34 -9.39
N SER A 323 44.20 -21.07 -9.63
CA SER A 323 43.39 -21.88 -10.56
C SER A 323 42.16 -21.13 -11.06
N SER A 324 42.00 -21.18 -12.38
CA SER A 324 40.89 -20.77 -13.24
C SER A 324 39.49 -21.26 -12.81
N GLY A 325 38.46 -20.47 -13.10
CA GLY A 325 37.07 -20.92 -13.01
C GLY A 325 36.05 -19.89 -13.49
N SER A 326 35.76 -19.95 -14.80
CA SER A 326 34.44 -19.81 -15.44
C SER A 326 33.47 -18.72 -14.97
N ALA A 327 33.27 -17.72 -15.83
CA ALA A 327 32.14 -16.81 -15.80
C ALA A 327 30.81 -17.59 -15.85
N SER A 328 29.90 -17.27 -14.95
CA SER A 328 28.49 -17.67 -15.03
C SER A 328 27.63 -16.41 -15.00
N ASP A 329 26.98 -16.16 -16.14
CA ASP A 329 25.96 -15.13 -16.30
C ASP A 329 24.79 -15.41 -15.35
N ARG A 330 24.57 -14.50 -14.40
CA ARG A 330 23.36 -14.51 -13.58
C ARG A 330 22.29 -13.68 -14.26
N THR A 331 21.43 -14.36 -15.02
CA THR A 331 20.16 -13.82 -15.50
C THR A 331 19.31 -13.40 -14.32
N SER A 332 18.89 -12.13 -14.28
CA SER A 332 17.99 -11.60 -13.26
C SER A 332 16.63 -12.29 -13.35
N SER A 333 16.25 -13.04 -12.32
CA SER A 333 14.90 -13.58 -12.19
C SER A 333 13.92 -12.47 -11.77
N ASP A 334 12.78 -12.39 -12.47
CA ASP A 334 11.70 -11.44 -12.15
C ASP A 334 11.09 -11.80 -10.77
N PRO A 335 10.99 -10.86 -9.83
CA PRO A 335 10.39 -11.10 -8.51
C PRO A 335 8.89 -11.47 -8.51
N PHE A 336 8.22 -11.54 -9.66
CA PHE A 336 6.78 -11.83 -9.72
C PHE A 336 6.41 -13.10 -10.49
N SER A 337 7.39 -13.91 -10.90
CA SER A 337 7.11 -15.17 -11.61
C SER A 337 6.65 -16.27 -10.64
N SER A 338 5.41 -16.74 -10.79
CA SER A 338 4.93 -18.00 -10.21
C SER A 338 5.51 -19.21 -10.98
N PRO A 339 5.71 -20.38 -10.35
CA PRO A 339 6.14 -21.59 -11.07
C PRO A 339 5.01 -22.06 -12.01
N SER A 340 5.29 -22.12 -13.31
CA SER A 340 4.36 -22.59 -14.33
C SER A 340 4.29 -24.12 -14.36
N THR A 341 3.15 -24.70 -13.99
CA THR A 341 2.75 -26.05 -14.37
C THR A 341 2.33 -26.04 -15.84
N GLY A 342 3.02 -26.84 -16.66
CA GLY A 342 2.83 -26.84 -18.12
C GLY A 342 1.47 -27.37 -18.56
N SER A 343 0.83 -26.64 -19.46
CA SER A 343 0.01 -27.21 -20.54
C SER A 343 -0.17 -26.17 -21.66
N ASN A 344 0.07 -26.59 -22.90
CA ASN A 344 -0.01 -25.79 -24.12
C ASN A 344 -1.48 -25.46 -24.50
N PRO A 345 -1.78 -24.22 -24.95
CA PRO A 345 -2.86 -24.02 -25.90
C PRO A 345 -2.48 -22.99 -26.98
N HIS A 346 -1.74 -23.39 -28.02
CA HIS A 346 -1.31 -22.46 -29.08
C HIS A 346 -2.31 -22.28 -30.25
N ASN A 347 -3.53 -22.84 -30.18
CA ASN A 347 -4.45 -22.84 -31.34
C ASN A 347 -5.80 -22.12 -31.17
N GLN A 348 -6.13 -21.53 -30.00
CA GLN A 348 -7.42 -20.84 -29.82
C GLN A 348 -7.39 -19.31 -29.98
N ILE A 349 -6.21 -18.67 -29.90
CA ILE A 349 -6.12 -17.19 -29.87
C ILE A 349 -6.25 -16.55 -31.27
N LYS A 350 -5.88 -17.27 -32.35
CA LYS A 350 -5.91 -16.71 -33.71
C LYS A 350 -7.32 -16.51 -34.29
N ASN A 351 -8.33 -17.23 -33.79
CA ASN A 351 -9.70 -17.12 -34.31
C ASN A 351 -10.54 -16.03 -33.61
N GLN A 352 -10.15 -15.52 -32.44
CA GLN A 352 -10.84 -14.39 -31.82
C GLN A 352 -10.37 -13.03 -32.36
N MET A 353 -9.08 -12.88 -32.69
CA MET A 353 -8.57 -11.60 -33.22
C MET A 353 -9.18 -11.21 -34.57
N LYS A 354 -9.54 -12.17 -35.44
CA LYS A 354 -10.18 -11.87 -36.74
C LYS A 354 -11.63 -11.39 -36.64
N LYS A 355 -12.35 -11.69 -35.56
CA LYS A 355 -13.75 -11.23 -35.39
C LYS A 355 -13.86 -9.84 -34.77
N GLN A 356 -12.84 -9.38 -34.04
CA GLN A 356 -12.84 -8.04 -33.44
C GLN A 356 -12.37 -6.95 -34.41
N THR A 357 -11.51 -7.25 -35.38
CA THR A 357 -11.04 -6.24 -36.35
C THR A 357 -12.15 -5.81 -37.33
N THR A 358 -13.12 -6.66 -37.64
CA THR A 358 -14.23 -6.32 -38.55
C THR A 358 -15.29 -5.42 -37.88
N LEU A 359 -15.40 -5.44 -36.55
CA LEU A 359 -16.38 -4.61 -35.84
C LEU A 359 -15.90 -3.15 -35.67
N TRP A 360 -14.58 -2.92 -35.67
CA TRP A 360 -14.01 -1.57 -35.58
C TRP A 360 -14.12 -0.75 -36.87
N PHE A 361 -14.26 -1.40 -38.03
CA PHE A 361 -14.33 -0.68 -39.31
C PHE A 361 -15.74 -0.18 -39.68
N LEU A 362 -16.79 -0.65 -38.97
CA LEU A 362 -18.18 -0.27 -39.25
C LEU A 362 -18.75 0.82 -38.32
N MET A 363 -17.96 1.32 -37.36
CA MET A 363 -18.34 2.40 -36.43
C MET A 363 -17.72 3.76 -36.77
N MET A 364 -17.02 3.88 -37.90
CA MET A 364 -16.36 5.12 -38.34
C MET A 364 -16.84 5.63 -39.72
N PHE A 365 -18.06 5.27 -40.15
CA PHE A 365 -18.76 5.94 -41.26
C PHE A 365 -20.24 6.12 -40.94
#